data_AF-A0A5C5AZ35-F1
#
_entry.id   AF-A0A5C5AZ35-F1
#
_cell.length_a   1.000
_cell.length_b   1.000
_cell.length_c   1.000
_cell.angle_alpha   90.00
_cell.angle_beta   90.00
_cell.angle_gamma   90.00
#
_symmetry.space_group_name_H-M   'P 1'
#
loop_
_entity.id
_entity.type
_entity.pdbx_description
1 polymer ?
#
loop_
_entity_poly.entity_id
_entity_poly.type
_entity_poly.pdbx_seq_one_letter_code
_entity_poly.pdbx_strand_id
1 'polypeptide(L)'
;MYLQGLLTSLTNPKVSLFFIAFLPQFIDTKASGSIPFIILGITFTVTGLLWCLFVAYFSSYVTKKLRGNQKVGMILNKVTGLIFIGMGLKLLQTKAPQ
;
A
#
# COMPACT_ATOMS: atom_id res chain seq x y z
N MET A 1 18.55 -6.29 -0.45
CA MET A 1 17.21 -5.87 0.02
C MET A 1 16.59 -4.77 -0.86
N TYR A 2 17.25 -3.62 -1.08
CA TYR A 2 16.66 -2.50 -1.84
C TYR A 2 16.24 -2.81 -3.28
N LEU A 3 17.05 -3.55 -4.06
CA LEU A 3 16.69 -3.90 -5.44
C LEU A 3 15.45 -4.80 -5.54
N GLN A 4 15.23 -5.69 -4.57
CA GLN A 4 14.07 -6.59 -4.58
C GLN A 4 12.78 -5.83 -4.27
N GLY A 5 12.82 -4.87 -3.34
CA GLY A 5 11.70 -3.96 -3.10
C GLY A 5 11.43 -3.04 -4.28
N LEU A 6 12.47 -2.53 -4.94
CA LEU A 6 12.36 -1.71 -6.15
C LEU A 6 11.74 -2.50 -7.29
N LEU A 7 12.27 -3.69 -7.59
CA LEU A 7 11.75 -4.58 -8.62
C LEU A 7 10.31 -4.99 -8.31
N THR A 8 9.98 -5.36 -7.07
CA THR A 8 8.60 -5.72 -6.70
C THR A 8 7.63 -4.55 -6.88
N SER A 9 8.08 -3.33 -6.60
CA SER A 9 7.27 -2.11 -6.76
C SER A 9 7.10 -1.72 -8.24
N LEU A 10 8.16 -1.85 -9.04
CA LEU A 10 8.16 -1.57 -10.49
C LEU A 10 7.41 -2.64 -11.30
N THR A 11 7.54 -3.91 -10.91
CA THR A 11 6.86 -5.04 -11.56
C THR A 11 5.41 -5.16 -11.11
N ASN A 12 4.92 -4.34 -10.17
CA ASN A 12 3.52 -4.33 -9.79
C ASN A 12 2.67 -3.67 -10.90
N PRO A 13 2.08 -4.46 -11.82
CA PRO A 13 1.44 -3.91 -12.99
C PRO A 13 0.14 -3.17 -12.61
N LYS A 14 -0.37 -3.40 -11.39
CA LYS A 14 -1.60 -2.79 -10.90
C LYS A 14 -1.49 -1.27 -10.81
N VAL A 15 -0.32 -0.77 -10.40
CA VAL A 15 -0.08 0.68 -10.31
C VAL A 15 -0.04 1.28 -11.71
N SER A 16 0.72 0.68 -12.62
CA SER A 16 0.81 1.13 -14.01
C SER A 16 -0.55 1.07 -14.73
N LEU A 17 -1.31 0.00 -14.55
CA LEU A 17 -2.66 -0.17 -15.11
C LEU A 17 -3.64 0.85 -14.54
N PHE A 18 -3.57 1.15 -13.24
CA PHE A 18 -4.36 2.22 -12.63
C PHE A 18 -4.05 3.56 -13.29
N PHE A 19 -2.77 3.90 -13.46
CA PHE A 19 -2.40 5.14 -14.13
C PHE A 19 -2.90 5.20 -15.57
N ILE A 20 -2.71 4.16 -16.38
CA ILE A 20 -3.18 4.17 -17.78
C ILE A 20 -4.70 4.30 -17.87
N ALA A 21 -5.45 3.69 -16.94
CA ALA A 21 -6.91 3.73 -16.95
C ALA A 21 -7.49 5.05 -16.41
N PHE A 22 -6.92 5.61 -15.35
CA PHE A 22 -7.48 6.75 -14.63
C PHE A 22 -6.85 8.09 -15.04
N LEU A 23 -5.56 8.14 -15.36
CA LEU A 23 -4.85 9.38 -15.72
C LEU A 23 -5.47 10.12 -16.93
N PRO A 24 -5.85 9.48 -18.05
CA PRO A 24 -6.46 10.20 -19.17
C PRO A 24 -7.86 10.74 -18.85
N GLN A 25 -8.57 10.21 -17.84
CA GLN A 25 -9.89 10.71 -17.44
C GLN A 25 -9.82 12.06 -16.72
N PHE A 26 -8.65 12.39 -16.14
CA PHE A 26 -8.43 13.65 -15.41
C PHE A 26 -7.74 14.73 -16.26
N ILE A 27 -7.44 14.45 -17.53
CA ILE A 27 -6.74 15.36 -18.43
C ILE A 27 -7.71 15.83 -19.51
N ASP A 28 -7.86 17.15 -19.63
CA ASP A 28 -8.67 17.76 -20.68
C ASP A 28 -7.98 17.55 -22.04
N THR A 29 -8.64 16.84 -22.95
CA THR A 29 -8.11 16.49 -24.28
C THR A 29 -7.90 17.70 -25.19
N LYS A 30 -8.41 18.89 -24.80
CA LYS A 30 -8.22 20.15 -25.51
C LYS A 30 -6.87 20.82 -25.23
N ALA A 31 -6.20 20.48 -24.12
CA ALA A 31 -4.88 21.00 -23.80
C ALA A 31 -3.81 20.16 -24.53
N SER A 32 -3.30 20.66 -25.66
CA SER A 32 -2.21 19.99 -26.37
C SER A 32 -0.92 20.02 -25.54
N GLY A 33 -0.44 18.85 -25.08
CA GLY A 33 0.92 18.70 -24.53
C GLY A 33 1.04 17.74 -23.34
N SER A 34 2.28 17.36 -23.02
CA SER A 34 2.61 16.42 -21.93
C SER A 34 2.61 17.05 -20.52
N ILE A 35 2.36 18.36 -20.40
CA ILE A 35 2.43 19.10 -19.14
C ILE A 35 1.37 18.64 -18.11
N PRO A 36 0.08 18.43 -18.47
CA PRO A 36 -0.94 17.95 -17.53
C PRO A 36 -0.58 16.61 -16.89
N PHE A 37 0.05 15.70 -17.66
CA PHE A 37 0.52 14.41 -17.18
C PHE A 37 1.61 14.56 -16.10
N ILE A 38 2.55 15.49 -16.31
CA ILE A 38 3.63 15.77 -15.35
C ILE A 38 3.07 16.35 -14.06
N ILE A 39 2.16 17.33 -14.15
CA ILE A 39 1.53 17.95 -12.98
C ILE A 39 0.79 16.90 -12.16
N LEU A 40 -0.05 16.08 -12.81
CA LEU A 40 -0.84 15.05 -12.15
C LEU A 40 0.05 13.96 -11.52
N GLY A 41 1.12 13.56 -12.20
CA GLY A 41 2.13 12.64 -11.68
C GLY A 41 2.86 13.18 -10.44
N ILE A 42 3.22 14.46 -10.45
CA ILE A 42 3.86 15.12 -9.29
C ILE A 42 2.88 15.19 -8.12
N THR A 43 1.65 15.65 -8.35
CA THR A 43 0.63 15.72 -7.29
C THR A 43 0.39 14.35 -6.66
N PHE A 44 0.21 13.31 -7.47
CA PHE A 44 0.03 11.96 -6.97
C PHE A 44 1.24 11.48 -6.15
N THR A 45 2.46 11.70 -6.66
CA THR A 45 3.69 11.30 -5.98
C THR A 45 3.84 12.02 -4.63
N VAL A 46 3.56 13.32 -4.59
CA VAL A 46 3.61 14.12 -3.35
C VAL A 46 2.56 13.66 -2.36
N THR A 47 1.31 13.45 -2.78
CA THR A 47 0.25 12.96 -1.89
C THR A 47 0.58 11.56 -1.37
N GLY A 48 1.08 10.68 -2.22
CA GLY A 48 1.52 9.33 -1.83
C GLY A 48 2.68 9.38 -0.83
N LEU A 49 3.65 10.26 -1.05
CA LEU A 49 4.77 10.46 -0.13
C LEU A 49 4.28 10.99 1.22
N LEU A 50 3.40 12.00 1.23
CA LEU A 50 2.82 12.56 2.45
C LEU A 50 2.03 11.50 3.22
N TRP A 51 1.24 10.69 2.53
CA TRP A 51 0.50 9.59 3.15
C TRP A 51 1.43 8.53 3.74
N CYS A 52 2.45 8.09 2.98
CA CYS A 52 3.45 7.15 3.46
C CYS A 52 4.20 7.68 4.68
N LEU A 53 4.60 8.96 4.67
CA LEU A 53 5.24 9.60 5.81
C LEU A 53 4.28 9.69 7.01
N PHE A 54 3.03 10.07 6.79
CA PHE A 54 2.02 10.10 7.85
C PHE A 54 1.84 8.73 8.50
N VAL A 55 1.68 7.67 7.70
CA VAL A 55 1.56 6.29 8.20
C VAL A 55 2.84 5.84 8.90
N ALA A 56 4.02 6.17 8.37
CA ALA A 56 5.29 5.82 8.99
C ALA A 56 5.48 6.52 10.35
N TYR A 57 5.17 7.82 10.43
CA TYR A 57 5.21 8.58 11.67
C TYR A 57 4.19 8.06 12.68
N PHE A 58 2.96 7.82 12.25
CA PHE A 58 1.90 7.29 13.10
C PHE A 58 2.27 5.89 13.61
N SER A 59 2.74 5.01 12.74
CA SER A 59 3.21 3.67 13.08
C SER A 59 4.38 3.73 14.06
N SER A 60 5.34 4.63 13.86
CA SER A 60 6.48 4.81 14.77
C SER A 60 6.02 5.34 16.14
N TYR A 61 5.12 6.32 16.17
CA TYR A 61 4.54 6.87 17.41
C TYR A 61 3.77 5.80 18.19
N VAL A 62 2.88 5.08 17.52
CA VAL A 62 2.11 3.97 18.09
C VAL A 62 3.07 2.89 18.59
N THR A 63 4.02 2.46 17.77
CA THR A 63 5.01 1.44 18.15
C THR A 63 5.80 1.87 19.37
N LYS A 64 6.28 3.13 19.43
CA LYS A 64 7.05 3.65 20.58
C LYS A 64 6.21 3.70 21.85
N LYS A 65 4.93 4.08 21.75
CA LYS A 65 3.97 4.09 22.88
C LYS A 65 3.57 2.68 23.32
N LEU A 66 3.44 1.73 22.39
CA LEU A 66 3.12 0.33 22.66
C LEU A 66 4.31 -0.45 23.24
N ARG A 67 5.54 -0.12 22.84
CA ARG A 67 6.76 -0.80 23.30
C ARG A 67 6.98 -0.69 24.80
N GLY A 68 6.42 0.33 25.44
CA GLY A 68 6.41 0.48 26.90
C GLY A 68 5.50 -0.50 27.63
N ASN A 69 4.56 -1.17 26.93
CA ASN A 69 3.54 -2.00 27.56
C ASN A 69 3.54 -3.42 26.97
N GLN A 70 4.33 -4.31 27.57
CA GLN A 70 4.56 -5.71 27.16
C GLN A 70 3.25 -6.49 26.90
N LYS A 71 2.18 -6.19 27.64
CA LYS A 71 0.85 -6.81 27.47
C LYS A 71 0.24 -6.52 26.09
N VAL A 72 0.45 -5.33 25.54
CA VAL A 72 -0.12 -4.94 24.24
C VAL A 72 0.59 -5.67 23.10
N GLY A 73 1.91 -5.82 23.17
CA GLY A 73 2.67 -6.64 22.22
C GLY A 73 2.20 -8.10 22.21
N MET A 74 1.92 -8.66 23.39
CA MET A 74 1.39 -10.03 23.51
C MET A 74 -0.02 -10.18 22.93
N ILE A 75 -0.91 -9.20 23.15
CA ILE A 75 -2.26 -9.18 22.56
C ILE A 75 -2.18 -9.08 21.04
N LEU A 76 -1.35 -8.16 20.52
CA LEU A 76 -1.13 -8.03 19.07
C LEU A 76 -0.65 -9.34 18.46
N ASN A 77 0.33 -10.00 19.07
CA ASN A 77 0.81 -11.30 18.57
C ASN A 77 -0.28 -12.38 18.58
N LYS A 78 -1.09 -12.45 19.64
CA LYS A 78 -2.23 -13.38 19.71
C LYS A 78 -3.27 -13.09 18.63
N VAL A 79 -3.61 -11.82 18.41
CA VAL A 79 -4.59 -11.42 17.39
C VAL A 79 -4.07 -11.75 15.99
N THR A 80 -2.82 -11.41 15.68
CA THR A 80 -2.20 -11.74 14.39
C THR A 80 -2.16 -13.26 14.17
N GLY A 81 -1.80 -14.04 15.19
CA GLY A 81 -1.84 -15.50 15.13
C GLY A 81 -3.25 -16.04 14.89
N LEU A 82 -4.27 -15.48 15.56
CA LEU A 82 -5.66 -15.87 15.38
C LEU A 82 -6.15 -15.56 13.95
N ILE A 83 -5.76 -14.40 13.40
CA ILE A 83 -6.05 -14.02 12.01
C ILE A 83 -5.40 -15.01 11.04
N PHE A 84 -4.13 -15.36 11.23
CA PHE A 84 -3.46 -16.33 10.37
C PHE A 84 -4.09 -17.73 10.43
N ILE A 85 -4.48 -18.19 11.62
CA ILE A 85 -5.22 -19.45 11.78
C ILE A 85 -6.56 -19.36 11.04
N GLY A 86 -7.31 -18.27 11.22
CA GLY A 86 -8.58 -18.04 10.52
C GLY A 86 -8.42 -18.01 9.00
N MET A 87 -7.37 -17.35 8.50
CA MET A 87 -7.04 -17.32 7.07
C MET A 87 -6.66 -18.70 6.56
N GLY A 88 -5.86 -19.47 7.31
CA GLY A 88 -5.49 -20.85 6.96
C GLY A 88 -6.72 -21.78 6.91
N LEU A 89 -7.63 -21.66 7.87
CA LEU A 89 -8.90 -22.39 7.87
C LEU A 89 -9.78 -22.00 6.68
N LYS A 90 -9.87 -20.70 6.36
CA LYS A 90 -10.56 -20.23 5.15
C LYS A 90 -9.93 -20.76 3.87
N LEU A 91 -8.60 -20.86 3.83
CA LEU A 91 -7.86 -21.37 2.68
C LEU A 91 -8.13 -22.86 2.46
N LEU A 92 -8.19 -23.64 3.54
CA LEU A 92 -8.57 -25.06 3.50
C LEU A 92 -10.04 -25.27 3.10
N GLN A 93 -10.92 -24.33 3.46
CA GLN A 93 -12.33 -24.36 3.08
C GLN A 93 -12.59 -23.87 1.65
N THR A 94 -11.70 -23.05 1.09
CA THR A 94 -11.70 -22.72 -0.33
C THR A 94 -11.35 -23.99 -1.09
N LYS A 95 -12.40 -24.66 -1.59
CA LYS A 95 -12.25 -25.78 -2.53
C LYS A 95 -11.43 -25.29 -3.72
N ALA A 96 -10.41 -26.08 -4.10
CA ALA A 96 -9.63 -25.84 -5.30
C ALA A 96 -10.58 -25.60 -6.49
N PRO A 97 -10.33 -24.59 -7.33
CA PRO A 97 -11.08 -24.43 -8.56
C PRO A 97 -10.86 -25.72 -9.37
N GLN A 98 -11.93 -26.49 -9.59
CA GLN A 98 -11.99 -27.48 -10.65
C GLN A 98 -12.36 -26.77 -11.95
#